data_AF-M0ZQG5-F1
#
_entry.id   AF-M0ZQG5-F1
#
_cell.length_a   1.000
_cell.length_b   1.000
_cell.length_c   1.000
_cell.angle_alpha   90.00
_cell.angle_beta   90.00
_cell.angle_gamma   90.00
#
_symmetry.space_group_name_H-M   'P 1'
#
loop_
_entity.id
_entity.type
_entity.pdbx_description
1 polymer ?
#
loop_
_entity_poly.entity_id
_entity_poly.type
_entity_poly.pdbx_seq_one_letter_code
_entity_poly.pdbx_strand_id
1 'polypeptide(L)' 'MQWMPLVEFVEQPLIQEDDMFKKIIDIFIARLGKRYCGLSAHQLVSKFDDKLSTLYFNTVDDPNLNCQAS' A
#
# COMPACT_ATOMS: atom_id res chain seq x y z
N MET A 1 -21.47 8.69 0.38
CA MET A 1 -20.01 8.92 0.31
C MET A 1 -19.74 9.92 -0.80
N GLN A 2 -18.86 10.89 -0.55
CA GLN A 2 -18.48 11.92 -1.51
C GLN A 2 -16.95 11.94 -1.63
N TRP A 3 -16.44 12.23 -2.82
CA TRP A 3 -15.01 12.45 -3.02
C TRP A 3 -14.55 13.69 -2.24
N MET A 4 -13.38 13.57 -1.59
CA MET A 4 -12.76 14.65 -0.83
C MET A 4 -11.35 14.88 -1.38
N PRO A 5 -10.92 16.14 -1.54
CA PRO A 5 -9.54 16.48 -1.83
C PRO A 5 -8.58 15.90 -0.79
N LEU A 6 -7.42 15.41 -1.24
CA LEU A 6 -6.43 14.81 -0.34
C LEU A 6 -6.00 15.77 0.78
N VAL A 7 -5.84 17.05 0.47
CA VAL A 7 -5.45 18.09 1.45
C VAL A 7 -6.49 18.19 2.57
N GLU A 8 -7.78 18.29 2.21
CA GLU A 8 -8.87 18.32 3.19
C GLU A 8 -8.96 17.03 4.01
N PHE A 9 -8.64 15.88 3.39
CA PHE A 9 -8.65 14.59 4.06
C PHE A 9 -7.54 14.46 5.11
N VAL A 10 -6.32 14.89 4.79
CA VAL A 10 -5.19 14.78 5.73
C VAL A 10 -5.28 15.76 6.90
N GLU A 11 -6.02 16.86 6.75
CA GLU A 11 -6.23 17.87 7.81
C GLU A 11 -7.27 17.45 8.85
N GLN A 12 -7.96 16.30 8.67
CA GLN A 12 -8.94 15.84 9.64
C GLN A 12 -8.31 15.57 11.02
N PRO A 13 -8.97 15.97 12.14
CA PRO A 13 -8.42 15.82 13.49
C PRO A 13 -7.97 14.39 13.82
N LEU A 14 -8.76 13.39 13.41
CA LEU A 14 -8.45 11.96 13.59
C LEU A 14 -7.09 11.58 12.98
N ILE A 15 -6.77 12.13 11.81
CA ILE A 15 -5.53 11.84 11.10
C ILE A 15 -4.33 12.55 11.76
N GLN A 16 -4.56 13.74 12.32
CA GLN A 16 -3.51 14.54 12.96
C GLN A 16 -3.19 14.07 14.39
N GLU A 17 -4.17 13.50 15.09
CA GLU A 17 -4.01 13.08 16.49
C GLU A 17 -3.37 11.69 16.64
N ASP A 18 -3.50 10.82 15.64
CA ASP A 18 -3.05 9.43 15.72
C ASP A 18 -1.87 9.13 14.78
N ASP A 19 -0.77 8.67 15.37
CA ASP A 19 0.49 8.42 14.66
C ASP A 19 0.45 7.21 13.71
N MET A 20 -0.45 6.24 13.94
CA MET A 20 -0.66 5.14 13.00
C MET A 20 -1.34 5.68 11.73
N PHE A 21 -2.33 6.55 11.87
CA PHE A 21 -2.99 7.19 10.73
C PHE A 21 -2.01 8.04 9.92
N LYS A 22 -1.13 8.82 10.56
CA LYS A 22 -0.06 9.57 9.86
C LYS A 22 0.80 8.66 8.97
N LYS A 23 1.26 7.53 9.51
CA LYS A 23 2.06 6.56 8.74
C LYS A 23 1.31 5.97 7.54
N ILE A 24 0.01 5.69 7.70
CA ILE A 24 -0.84 5.19 6.61
C ILE A 24 -0.96 6.26 5.51
N ILE A 25 -1.16 7.53 5.89
CA ILE A 25 -1.23 8.65 4.95
C ILE A 25 0.08 8.84 4.19
N ASP A 26 1.22 8.77 4.88
CA ASP A 26 2.54 8.89 4.25
C ASP A 26 2.74 7.82 3.16
N ILE A 27 2.31 6.58 3.42
CA ILE A 27 2.32 5.49 2.43
C ILE A 27 1.45 5.83 1.21
N PHE A 28 0.24 6.37 1.43
CA PHE A 28 -0.64 6.77 0.33
C PHE A 28 -0.07 7.91 -0.50
N ILE A 29 0.49 8.94 0.13
CA ILE A 29 1.15 10.05 -0.54
C ILE A 29 2.36 9.54 -1.34
N ALA A 30 3.15 8.64 -0.77
CA ALA A 30 4.28 8.03 -1.47
C ALA A 30 3.83 7.22 -2.69
N ARG A 31 2.73 6.45 -2.57
CA ARG A 31 2.14 5.68 -3.67
C ARG A 31 1.60 6.56 -4.79
N LEU A 32 0.87 7.64 -4.44
CA LEU A 32 0.38 8.62 -5.42
C LEU A 32 1.53 9.27 -6.20
N GLY A 33 2.64 9.55 -5.51
CA GLY A 33 3.87 10.03 -6.12
C GLY A 33 4.69 8.97 -6.87
N LYS A 34 4.20 7.73 -7.01
CA LYS A 34 4.91 6.57 -7.61
C LYS A 34 6.25 6.22 -6.93
N ARG A 35 6.45 6.67 -5.68
CA ARG A 35 7.64 6.43 -4.84
C ARG A 35 7.48 5.24 -3.89
N TYR A 36 6.30 4.63 -3.86
CA TYR A 36 6.03 3.43 -3.08
C TYR A 36 5.25 2.43 -3.91
N CYS A 37 5.83 1.26 -4.11
CA CYS A 37 5.29 0.18 -4.93
C CYS A 37 4.44 -0.83 -4.13
N GLY A 38 4.61 -0.87 -2.80
CA GLY A 38 3.91 -1.81 -1.94
C GLY A 38 4.34 -3.26 -2.13
N LEU A 39 3.41 -4.16 -1.84
CA LEU A 39 3.58 -5.60 -2.01
C LEU A 39 2.55 -6.14 -3.00
N SER A 40 2.97 -7.06 -3.86
CA SER A 40 2.08 -7.84 -4.71
C SER A 40 1.65 -9.12 -3.98
N ALA A 41 0.39 -9.52 -4.16
CA ALA A 41 -0.20 -10.68 -3.53
C ALA A 41 -0.34 -11.82 -4.54
N HIS A 42 0.28 -12.96 -4.26
CA HIS A 42 0.19 -14.15 -5.10
C HIS A 42 -0.37 -15.31 -4.31
N GLN A 43 -1.40 -15.96 -4.85
CA GLN A 43 -1.95 -17.17 -4.26
C GLN A 43 -1.18 -18.39 -4.74
N LEU A 44 -0.77 -19.25 -3.81
CA LEU A 44 -0.03 -20.47 -4.09
C LEU A 44 -0.39 -21.57 -3.09
N VAL A 45 -0.19 -22.81 -3.52
CA VAL A 45 -0.38 -23.99 -2.66
C VAL A 45 0.93 -24.30 -1.94
N SER A 46 0.89 -24.33 -0.60
CA SER A 46 2.01 -24.70 0.26
C SER A 46 2.45 -26.14 0.00
N LYS A 47 3.75 -26.37 -0.16
CA LYS A 47 4.30 -27.72 -0.35
C LYS A 47 4.31 -28.57 0.92
N PHE A 48 4.15 -27.94 2.09
CA PHE A 48 4.24 -28.63 3.39
C PHE A 48 2.92 -29.26 3.81
N ASP A 49 1.80 -28.65 3.41
CA ASP A 49 0.47 -29.03 3.89
C ASP A 49 -0.63 -28.91 2.81
N ASP A 50 -0.25 -28.69 1.55
CA ASP A 50 -1.14 -28.54 0.39
C ASP A 50 -2.26 -27.50 0.55
N LYS A 51 -2.09 -26.54 1.47
CA LYS A 51 -3.06 -25.46 1.68
C LYS A 51 -2.79 -24.26 0.79
N LEU A 52 -3.88 -23.63 0.32
CA LEU A 52 -3.81 -22.34 -0.37
C LEU A 52 -3.39 -21.24 0.60
N SER A 53 -2.37 -20.48 0.22
CA SER A 53 -1.80 -19.37 0.98
C SER A 53 -1.56 -18.17 0.07
N THR A 54 -1.47 -16.97 0.66
CA THR A 54 -1.09 -15.75 -0.07
C THR A 54 0.32 -15.34 0.31
N LEU A 55 1.22 -15.31 -0.65
CA LEU A 55 2.55 -14.74 -0.53
C LEU A 55 2.51 -13.26 -0.94
N TYR A 56 2.98 -12.40 -0.04
CA TYR A 56 3.19 -10.99 -0.33
C TYR A 56 4.67 -10.76 -0.60
N PHE A 57 5.02 -10.25 -1.77
CA PHE A 57 6.41 -9.94 -2.13
C PHE A 57 6.54 -8.52 -2.70
N ASN A 58 7.77 -8.02 -2.81
CA ASN A 58 8.01 -6.65 -3.22
C ASN A 58 7.60 -6.43 -4.68
N THR A 59 6.74 -5.45 -4.90
CA THR A 59 6.25 -5.06 -6.23
C THR A 59 7.35 -4.56 -7.17
N VAL A 60 8.53 -4.15 -6.66
CA VAL A 60 9.70 -3.78 -7.49
C VAL A 60 10.12 -4.92 -8.44
N ASP A 61 9.81 -6.16 -8.07
CA ASP A 61 10.12 -7.34 -8.86
C ASP A 61 9.05 -7.66 -9.94
N ASP A 62 7.96 -6.88 -10.01
CA ASP A 62 6.89 -7.05 -11.00
C ASP A 62 7.03 -6.02 -12.16
N PRO A 63 7.38 -6.47 -13.38
CA PRO A 63 7.61 -5.60 -14.53
C PRO A 63 6.35 -4.90 -15.06
N ASN A 64 5.16 -5.24 -14.55
CA ASN A 64 3.88 -4.65 -15.01
C ASN A 64 3.44 -3.43 -14.18
N LEU A 65 4.14 -3.08 -13.11
CA LEU A 65 3.77 -1.95 -12.26
C LEU A 65 4.53 -0.68 -12.63
N ASN A 66 3.76 0.37 -12.94
CA ASN A 66 4.25 1.73 -13.18
C ASN A 66 4.67 2.44 -11.87
N CYS A 67 5.55 1.82 -11.09
CA CYS A 67 6.22 2.43 -9.96
C CYS A 67 7.73 2.40 -10.21
N GLN A 68 8.45 3.41 -9.75
CA GLN A 68 9.91 3.42 -9.81
C GLN A 68 10.40 3.14 -8.40
N ALA A 69 11.24 2.11 -8.24
CA ALA A 69 12.05 1.98 -7.04
C ALA A 69 13.01 3.17 -7.02
N SER A 70 12.83 4.06 -6.06
CA SER A 70 13.72 5.20 -5.79
C SER A 70 15.04 4.74 -5.19
#